data_AF-A0A959RS93-F1
#
_entry.id   AF-A0A959RS93-F1
#
_cell.length_a   1.000
_cell.length_b   1.000
_cell.length_c   1.000
_cell.angle_alpha   90.00
_cell.angle_beta   90.00
_cell.angle_gamma   90.00
#
_symmetry.space_group_name_H-M   'P 1'
#
loop_
_entity.id
_entity.type
_entity.pdbx_description
1 polymer ?
#
loop_
_entity_poly.entity_id
_entity_poly.type
_entity_poly.pdbx_seq_one_letter_code
_entity_poly.pdbx_strand_id
1 'polypeptide(L)'
;ILFAFSTMISWSYYGMQGWVFLFGKGKISDLTYKILFLFFVVVGASISLGAVINFSDAMIFAMVVPNIIGVVLLSPIIKRELNRYYKAIAVKNEAIDDGAEDLNEHL
;
A
#
# COMPACT_ATOMS: atom_id res chain seq x y z
N ILE A 1 6.51 -15.12 -16.37
CA ILE A 1 5.33 -15.75 -15.73
C ILE A 1 5.27 -15.43 -14.24
N LEU A 2 6.30 -15.75 -13.44
CA LEU A 2 6.31 -15.46 -11.99
C LEU A 2 6.10 -13.97 -11.66
N PHE A 3 6.71 -13.07 -12.44
CA PHE A 3 6.51 -11.63 -12.31
C PHE A 3 5.03 -11.21 -12.41
N ALA A 4 4.31 -11.72 -13.41
CA ALA A 4 2.90 -11.40 -13.59
C ALA A 4 2.06 -11.92 -12.41
N PHE A 5 2.37 -13.11 -11.89
CA PHE A 5 1.71 -13.64 -10.70
C PHE A 5 1.97 -12.79 -9.45
N SER A 6 3.22 -12.41 -9.18
CA SER A 6 3.54 -11.56 -8.03
C SER A 6 2.81 -10.22 -8.12
N THR A 7 2.79 -9.60 -9.30
CA THR A 7 2.08 -8.34 -9.53
C THR A 7 0.58 -8.51 -9.28
N MET A 8 -0.06 -9.55 -9.83
CA MET A 8 -1.48 -9.81 -9.59
C MET A 8 -1.81 -10.01 -8.11
N ILE A 9 -0.98 -10.73 -7.37
CA ILE A 9 -1.19 -10.96 -5.93
C ILE A 9 -1.09 -9.64 -5.15
N SER A 10 -0.06 -8.84 -5.41
CA SER A 10 0.10 -7.52 -4.77
C SER A 10 -1.07 -6.59 -5.05
N TRP A 11 -1.49 -6.45 -6.30
CA TRP A 11 -2.62 -5.60 -6.67
C TRP A 11 -3.95 -6.11 -6.11
N SER A 12 -4.14 -7.44 -6.06
CA SER A 12 -5.30 -8.04 -5.41
C SER A 12 -5.37 -7.67 -3.93
N TYR A 13 -4.23 -7.74 -3.21
CA TYR A 13 -4.16 -7.36 -1.80
C TYR A 13 -4.45 -5.87 -1.58
N TYR A 14 -3.82 -4.97 -2.35
CA TYR A 14 -4.08 -3.53 -2.23
C TYR A 14 -5.55 -3.20 -2.50
N GLY A 15 -6.15 -3.78 -3.54
CA GLY A 15 -7.57 -3.58 -3.82
C GLY A 15 -8.48 -4.17 -2.75
N MET A 16 -8.08 -5.27 -2.09
CA MET A 16 -8.83 -5.84 -0.96
C MET A 16 -8.83 -4.90 0.25
N GLN A 17 -7.70 -4.25 0.55
CA GLN A 17 -7.66 -3.23 1.61
C GLN A 17 -8.59 -2.05 1.28
N GLY A 18 -8.61 -1.61 0.02
CA GLY A 18 -9.55 -0.59 -0.45
C GLY A 18 -11.02 -1.05 -0.33
N TRP A 19 -11.30 -2.29 -0.69
CA TRP A 19 -12.64 -2.87 -0.57
C TRP A 19 -13.10 -2.95 0.89
N VAL A 20 -12.23 -3.42 1.79
CA VAL A 20 -12.49 -3.49 3.23
C VAL A 20 -12.68 -2.09 3.83
N PHE A 21 -11.96 -1.09 3.36
CA PHE A 21 -12.16 0.30 3.78
C PHE A 21 -13.56 0.82 3.42
N LEU A 22 -14.09 0.45 2.25
CA LEU A 22 -15.41 0.90 1.76
C LEU A 22 -16.58 0.09 2.33
N PHE A 23 -16.45 -1.24 2.39
CA PHE A 23 -17.54 -2.16 2.70
C PHE A 23 -17.41 -2.86 4.07
N GLY A 24 -16.32 -2.61 4.79
CA GLY A 24 -16.01 -3.26 6.06
C GLY A 24 -15.44 -4.67 5.90
N LYS A 25 -14.95 -5.21 7.02
CA LYS A 25 -14.39 -6.57 7.11
C LYS A 25 -15.51 -7.60 7.22
N GLY A 26 -15.47 -8.65 6.40
CA GLY A 26 -16.41 -9.76 6.54
C GLY A 26 -16.16 -10.86 5.52
N LYS A 27 -16.40 -12.12 5.92
CA LYS A 27 -16.14 -13.30 5.06
C LYS A 27 -16.85 -13.23 3.71
N ILE A 28 -18.10 -12.73 3.69
CA ILE A 28 -18.89 -12.58 2.47
C ILE A 28 -18.29 -11.47 1.60
N SER A 29 -18.01 -10.30 2.19
CA SER A 29 -17.39 -9.15 1.51
C SER A 29 -16.05 -9.53 0.84
N ASP A 30 -15.18 -10.21 1.59
CA ASP A 30 -13.87 -10.67 1.11
C ASP A 30 -14.00 -11.67 -0.04
N LEU A 31 -14.96 -12.61 0.06
CA LEU A 31 -15.21 -13.60 -0.98
C LEU A 31 -15.77 -12.94 -2.26
N THR A 32 -16.69 -11.99 -2.12
CA THR A 32 -17.23 -11.21 -3.24
C THR A 32 -16.10 -10.49 -3.98
N TYR A 33 -15.20 -9.80 -3.26
CA TYR A 33 -14.06 -9.14 -3.89
C TYR A 33 -13.15 -10.13 -4.62
N LYS A 34 -12.81 -11.27 -4.01
CA LYS A 34 -11.94 -12.29 -4.64
C LYS A 34 -12.56 -12.86 -5.92
N ILE A 35 -13.86 -13.14 -5.92
CA ILE A 35 -14.58 -13.64 -7.10
C ILE A 35 -14.58 -12.58 -8.20
N LEU A 36 -14.90 -11.32 -7.86
CA LEU A 36 -14.86 -10.20 -8.81
C LEU A 36 -13.47 -10.02 -9.42
N PHE A 37 -12.43 -10.04 -8.58
CA PHE A 37 -11.04 -9.91 -9.04
C PHE A 37 -10.67 -11.00 -10.05
N LEU A 38 -10.95 -12.27 -9.73
CA LEU A 38 -10.65 -13.39 -10.64
C LEU A 38 -11.45 -13.29 -11.94
N PHE A 39 -12.71 -12.86 -11.88
CA PHE A 39 -13.51 -12.61 -13.08
C PHE A 39 -12.87 -11.54 -13.97
N PHE A 40 -12.47 -10.41 -13.40
CA PHE A 40 -11.79 -9.35 -14.15
C PHE A 40 -10.42 -9.76 -14.70
N VAL A 41 -9.72 -10.70 -14.07
CA VAL A 41 -8.47 -11.27 -14.63
C VAL A 41 -8.76 -12.01 -15.95
N VAL A 42 -9.82 -12.83 -15.99
CA VAL A 42 -10.21 -13.56 -17.21
C VAL A 42 -10.63 -12.58 -18.31
N VAL A 43 -11.42 -11.56 -17.96
CA VAL A 43 -11.85 -10.51 -18.91
C VAL A 43 -10.66 -9.68 -19.40
N GLY A 44 -9.75 -9.29 -18.50
CA GLY A 44 -8.57 -8.51 -18.86
C GLY A 44 -7.63 -9.27 -19.80
N ALA A 45 -7.56 -10.60 -19.65
CA ALA A 45 -6.77 -11.46 -20.55
C ALA A 45 -7.37 -11.57 -21.97
N SER A 46 -8.66 -11.25 -22.18
CA SER A 46 -9.32 -11.32 -23.48
C SER A 46 -9.40 -9.97 -24.23
N ILE A 47 -9.07 -8.87 -23.57
CA ILE A 47 -9.08 -7.52 -24.15
C ILE A 47 -7.74 -7.22 -24.84
N SER A 48 -7.76 -6.36 -25.87
CA SER A 48 -6.52 -5.90 -26.53
C SER A 48 -5.58 -5.19 -25.55
N LEU A 49 -4.28 -5.44 -25.67
CA LEU A 49 -3.25 -4.87 -24.79
C LEU A 49 -3.34 -3.34 -24.69
N GLY A 50 -3.52 -2.64 -25.82
CA GLY A 50 -3.61 -1.18 -25.82
C GLY A 50 -4.79 -0.65 -25.02
N ALA A 51 -5.95 -1.30 -25.12
CA ALA A 51 -7.14 -0.92 -24.34
C ALA A 51 -6.93 -1.17 -22.84
N VAL A 52 -6.29 -2.28 -22.45
CA VAL A 52 -5.97 -2.57 -21.04
C VAL A 52 -5.02 -1.53 -20.47
N ILE A 53 -3.97 -1.16 -21.21
CA ILE A 53 -3.00 -0.15 -20.76
C ILE A 53 -3.69 1.21 -20.57
N ASN A 54 -4.44 1.69 -21.57
CA ASN A 54 -5.14 2.98 -21.50
C ASN A 54 -6.12 3.03 -20.32
N PHE A 55 -6.83 1.92 -20.06
CA PHE A 55 -7.74 1.82 -18.92
C PHE A 55 -6.98 1.85 -17.58
N SER A 56 -5.90 1.06 -17.46
CA SER A 56 -5.06 1.03 -16.26
C SER A 56 -4.45 2.41 -15.94
N ASP A 57 -3.94 3.12 -16.95
CA ASP A 57 -3.35 4.45 -16.77
C ASP A 57 -4.40 5.46 -16.27
N ALA A 58 -5.61 5.43 -16.83
CA ALA A 58 -6.70 6.28 -16.37
C ALA A 58 -7.09 6.01 -14.91
N MET A 59 -7.12 4.73 -14.51
CA MET A 59 -7.42 4.35 -13.12
C MET A 59 -6.31 4.76 -12.15
N ILE A 60 -5.03 4.56 -12.52
CA ILE A 60 -3.89 5.00 -11.70
C ILE A 60 -3.90 6.52 -11.57
N PHE A 61 -4.16 7.24 -12.66
CA PHE A 61 -4.28 8.70 -12.63
C PHE A 61 -5.37 9.14 -11.65
N ALA A 62 -6.56 8.54 -11.71
CA ALA A 62 -7.66 8.83 -10.79
C ALA A 62 -7.30 8.57 -9.31
N MET A 63 -6.45 7.58 -9.01
CA MET A 63 -5.98 7.29 -7.65
C MET A 63 -4.86 8.24 -7.20
N VAL A 64 -3.93 8.59 -8.10
CA VAL A 64 -2.76 9.43 -7.77
C VAL A 64 -3.16 10.86 -7.46
N VAL A 65 -4.10 11.44 -8.21
CA VAL A 65 -4.54 12.84 -8.01
C VAL A 65 -4.95 13.15 -6.56
N PRO A 66 -5.93 12.46 -5.94
CA PRO A 66 -6.32 12.72 -4.57
C PRO A 66 -5.20 12.37 -3.56
N ASN A 67 -4.38 11.35 -3.85
CA ASN A 67 -3.28 10.96 -2.97
C ASN A 67 -2.21 12.06 -2.86
N ILE A 68 -1.78 12.61 -3.99
CA ILE A 68 -0.77 13.69 -4.02
C ILE A 68 -1.31 14.94 -3.31
N ILE A 69 -2.58 15.30 -3.53
CA ILE A 69 -3.21 16.42 -2.82
C ILE A 69 -3.16 16.17 -1.30
N GLY A 70 -3.52 14.96 -0.84
CA GLY A 70 -3.44 14.58 0.56
C GLY A 70 -2.03 14.69 1.14
N VAL A 71 -1.02 14.20 0.42
CA VAL A 71 0.39 14.28 0.85
C VAL A 71 0.86 15.73 0.98
N VAL A 72 0.51 16.59 0.02
CA VAL A 72 0.88 18.02 0.07
C VAL A 72 0.25 18.69 1.30
N LEU A 73 -1.03 18.43 1.57
CA LEU A 73 -1.72 18.98 2.76
C LEU A 73 -1.15 18.43 4.07
N LEU A 74 -0.74 17.16 4.10
CA LEU A 74 -0.18 16.50 5.29
C LEU A 74 1.33 16.74 5.47
N SER A 75 2.01 17.35 4.51
CA SER A 75 3.45 17.62 4.54
C SER A 75 3.97 18.28 5.84
N PRO A 76 3.31 19.30 6.46
CA PRO A 76 3.79 19.86 7.72
C PRO A 76 3.69 18.87 8.89
N ILE A 77 2.66 18.01 8.90
CA ILE A 77 2.48 16.98 9.92
C ILE A 77 3.56 15.92 9.76
N ILE A 78 3.79 15.44 8.53
CA ILE A 78 4.84 14.46 8.22
C ILE A 78 6.21 14.98 8.68
N LYS A 79 6.54 16.24 8.40
CA LYS A 79 7.80 16.86 8.85
C LYS A 79 7.95 16.84 10.38
N ARG A 80 6.87 17.17 11.11
CA ARG A 80 6.87 17.16 12.57
C ARG A 80 7.07 15.74 13.12
N GLU A 81 6.34 14.77 12.59
CA GLU A 81 6.44 13.37 13.01
C GLU A 81 7.81 12.77 12.70
N LEU A 82 8.39 13.10 11.54
CA LEU A 82 9.73 12.68 11.14
C LEU A 82 10.81 13.25 12.09
N ASN A 83 10.72 14.54 12.43
CA ASN A 83 11.64 15.14 13.40
C ASN A 83 11.52 14.49 14.80
N ARG A 84 10.30 14.12 15.22
CA ARG A 84 10.09 13.39 16.47
C ARG A 84 10.75 12.01 16.43
N TYR A 85 10.60 11.30 15.32
CA TYR A 85 11.21 9.99 15.11
C TYR A 85 12.75 10.06 15.14
N TYR A 86 13.35 11.05 14.45
CA TYR A 86 14.80 11.23 14.47
C TYR A 86 15.36 11.53 15.87
N LYS A 87 14.66 12.36 16.66
CA LYS A 87 15.06 12.60 18.05
C LYS A 87 15.02 11.32 18.89
N ALA A 88 13.99 10.50 18.72
CA ALA A 88 13.88 9.24 19.45
C ALA A 88 15.01 8.26 19.10
N ILE A 89 15.39 8.17 17.83
CA ILE A 89 16.54 7.35 17.40
C ILE A 89 17.86 7.91 17.95
N ALA A 90 18.05 9.23 17.90
CA ALA A 90 19.28 9.85 18.41
C ALA A 90 19.47 9.56 19.91
N VAL A 91 18.42 9.71 20.72
CA VAL A 91 18.45 9.37 22.15
C VAL A 91 18.72 7.87 22.38
N LYS A 92 18.14 6.98 21.55
CA LYS A 92 18.45 5.54 21.60
C LYS A 92 19.94 5.29 21.37
N ASN A 93 20.52 5.92 20.35
CA ASN A 93 21.93 5.74 20.00
C ASN A 93 22.87 6.30 21.08
N GLU A 94 22.58 7.49 21.62
CA GLU A 94 23.35 8.07 22.74
C GLU A 94 23.32 7.15 23.97
N ALA A 95 22.15 6.57 24.30
CA ALA A 95 22.05 5.62 25.40
C ALA A 95 22.88 4.35 25.17
N ILE A 96 22.92 3.83 23.93
CA ILE A 96 23.72 2.66 23.58
C ILE A 96 25.23 2.98 23.66
N ASP A 97 25.64 4.15 23.16
CA ASP A 97 27.04 4.61 23.22
C ASP A 97 27.50 4.83 24.67
N ASP A 98 26.60 5.24 25.56
CA ASP A 98 26.83 5.37 27.01
C ASP A 98 26.81 4.01 27.76
N GLY A 99 26.66 2.90 27.05
CA GLY A 99 26.75 1.54 27.58
C GLY A 99 25.41 0.89 27.95
N ALA A 100 24.27 1.44 27.51
CA ALA A 100 22.99 0.75 27.62
C ALA A 100 22.91 -0.43 26.65
N GLU A 101 22.39 -1.55 27.12
CA GLU A 101 22.24 -2.78 26.32
C GLU A 101 21.11 -2.61 25.27
N ASP A 102 21.40 -2.89 23.99
CA ASP A 102 20.37 -2.86 22.94
C ASP A 102 19.47 -4.09 23.04
N LEU A 103 18.32 -3.93 23.69
CA LEU A 103 17.31 -4.98 23.85
C LEU A 103 16.74 -5.51 22.51
N ASN A 104 17.01 -4.85 21.38
CA ASN A 104 16.66 -5.37 20.05
C ASN A 104 17.61 -6.47 19.55
N GLU A 105 18.79 -6.68 20.15
CA GLU A 105 19.68 -7.80 19.77
C GLU A 105 19.18 -9.16 20.27
N HIS A 106 18.31 -9.17 21.29
CA HIS A 106 17.77 -10.38 21.92
C HIS A 106 16.40 -10.83 21.36
N LEU A 107 15.90 -10.18 20.32
CA LEU A 107 14.63 -10.47 19.62
C LEU A 107 14.88 -11.02 18.21
#